data_AF-A0A4V2DSI0-F1
#
_entry.id   AF-A0A4V2DSI0-F1
#
_cell.length_a   1.000
_cell.length_b   1.000
_cell.length_c   1.000
_cell.angle_alpha   90.00
_cell.angle_beta   90.00
_cell.angle_gamma   90.00
#
_symmetry.space_group_name_H-M   'P 1'
#
loop_
_entity.id
_entity.type
_entity.pdbx_description
1 polymer ?
#
loop_
_entity_poly.entity_id
_entity_poly.type
_entity_poly.pdbx_seq_one_letter_code
_entity_poly.pdbx_strand_id
1 'polypeptide(L)'
;MSTQTHFKDPKHKIFALYYGIFAVLGIILLSYQLLSISLSIIVFILVFILYAQLVFMLIGAIKYWKLEVTGLKILFWISLSLVPLFITPLITYIPKVTSGLFFYIQSSFGATGVGFDFHIAYDTRLTLLNHSAWGFGLNIIEFFIWIRFKHIAEINHISIPPFKNEDLELKIYD
;
A
#
# COMPACT_ATOMS: atom_id res chain seq x y z
N MET A 1 7.08 -30.50 -5.66
CA MET A 1 6.17 -29.41 -6.04
C MET A 1 6.88 -28.56 -7.07
N SER A 2 6.37 -28.45 -8.31
CA SER A 2 6.94 -27.51 -9.27
C SER A 2 6.65 -26.09 -8.78
N THR A 3 7.68 -25.28 -8.65
CA THR A 3 7.51 -23.87 -8.28
C THR A 3 6.90 -23.16 -9.48
N GLN A 4 5.60 -22.92 -9.47
CA GLN A 4 4.95 -22.14 -10.51
C GLN A 4 5.58 -20.74 -10.54
N THR A 5 6.22 -20.39 -11.65
CA THR A 5 6.92 -19.11 -11.82
C THR A 5 6.02 -18.02 -12.41
N HIS A 6 4.96 -18.42 -13.12
CA HIS A 6 4.01 -17.51 -13.78
C HIS A 6 2.55 -17.77 -13.39
N PHE A 7 1.75 -16.71 -13.31
CA PHE A 7 0.30 -16.76 -13.03
C PHE A 7 -0.51 -16.20 -14.20
N LYS A 8 -1.84 -16.29 -14.12
CA LYS A 8 -2.77 -15.71 -15.10
C LYS A 8 -3.57 -14.59 -14.46
N ASP A 9 -3.49 -13.39 -15.05
CA ASP A 9 -4.42 -12.29 -14.80
C ASP A 9 -4.63 -11.48 -16.12
N PRO A 10 -5.86 -11.41 -16.66
CA PRO A 10 -6.13 -10.64 -17.88
C PRO A 10 -5.90 -9.13 -17.74
N LYS A 11 -5.96 -8.58 -16.53
CA LYS A 11 -5.77 -7.14 -16.26
C LYS A 11 -4.40 -6.81 -15.67
N HIS A 12 -3.44 -7.74 -15.68
CA HIS A 12 -2.13 -7.56 -15.03
C HIS A 12 -1.42 -6.25 -15.43
N LYS A 13 -1.46 -5.88 -16.72
CA LYS A 13 -0.83 -4.65 -17.23
C LYS A 13 -1.40 -3.38 -16.62
N ILE A 14 -2.69 -3.34 -16.33
CA ILE A 14 -3.35 -2.15 -15.76
C ILE A 14 -2.82 -1.92 -14.34
N PHE A 15 -2.77 -2.96 -13.51
CA PHE A 15 -2.24 -2.84 -12.15
C PHE A 15 -0.72 -2.63 -12.13
N ALA A 16 0.01 -3.27 -13.06
CA ALA A 16 1.44 -2.99 -13.22
C ALA A 16 1.70 -1.51 -13.60
N LEU A 17 0.93 -0.93 -14.51
CA LEU A 17 1.01 0.50 -14.85
C LEU A 17 0.68 1.37 -13.65
N TYR A 18 -0.42 1.06 -12.95
CA TYR A 18 -0.85 1.78 -11.76
C TYR A 18 0.28 1.88 -10.74
N TYR A 19 0.83 0.74 -10.29
CA TYR A 19 1.93 0.74 -9.33
C TYR A 19 3.22 1.33 -9.91
N GLY A 20 3.52 1.09 -11.19
CA GLY A 20 4.73 1.62 -11.84
C GLY A 20 4.76 3.15 -11.92
N ILE A 21 3.66 3.77 -12.38
CA ILE A 21 3.55 5.23 -12.53
C ILE A 21 3.64 5.89 -11.15
N PHE A 22 2.86 5.42 -10.17
CA PHE A 22 2.87 6.00 -8.83
C PHE A 22 4.22 5.80 -8.11
N ALA A 23 4.90 4.67 -8.31
CA ALA A 23 6.25 4.46 -7.77
C ALA A 23 7.26 5.47 -8.35
N VAL A 24 7.25 5.67 -9.67
CA VAL A 24 8.15 6.64 -10.33
C VAL A 24 7.87 8.07 -9.86
N LEU A 25 6.59 8.47 -9.83
CA LEU A 25 6.20 9.79 -9.33
C LEU A 25 6.61 9.99 -7.86
N GLY A 26 6.36 8.99 -7.01
CA GLY A 26 6.75 9.01 -5.60
C GLY A 26 8.27 9.15 -5.42
N ILE A 27 9.07 8.42 -6.20
CA ILE A 27 10.54 8.53 -6.17
C ILE A 27 10.98 9.94 -6.53
N ILE A 28 10.44 10.54 -7.59
CA ILE A 28 10.79 11.90 -8.03
C ILE A 28 10.47 12.92 -6.93
N LEU A 29 9.26 12.87 -6.38
CA LEU A 29 8.79 13.82 -5.36
C LEU A 29 9.56 13.68 -4.05
N LEU A 30 9.80 12.44 -3.60
CA LEU A 30 10.57 12.19 -2.38
C LEU A 30 12.05 12.60 -2.54
N SER A 31 12.62 12.45 -3.74
CA SER A 31 13.96 12.92 -4.07
C SER A 31 14.06 14.44 -4.00
N TYR A 32 13.05 15.14 -4.54
CA TYR A 32 12.99 16.58 -4.49
C TYR A 32 12.90 17.10 -3.04
N GLN A 33 12.09 16.45 -2.19
CA GLN A 33 11.97 16.81 -0.78
C GLN A 33 13.28 16.62 0.00
N LEU A 34 14.03 15.54 -0.26
CA LEU A 34 15.33 15.28 0.36
C LEU A 34 16.35 16.39 0.12
N LEU A 35 16.35 16.98 -1.08
CA LEU A 35 17.27 18.06 -1.44
C LEU A 35 16.86 19.41 -0.84
N SER A 36 15.63 19.53 -0.35
CA SER A 36 15.01 20.81 0.01
C SER A 36 14.95 21.06 1.52
N ILE A 37 15.28 20.07 2.36
CA ILE A 37 14.99 20.11 3.80
C ILE A 37 16.18 19.60 4.62
N SER A 38 16.49 20.30 5.73
CA SER A 38 17.34 19.74 6.78
C SER A 38 16.53 18.74 7.61
N LEU A 39 16.85 17.45 7.47
CA LEU A 39 16.10 16.37 8.12
C LEU A 39 16.77 15.94 9.43
N SER A 40 15.95 15.72 10.47
CA SER A 40 16.41 15.00 11.66
C SER A 40 16.65 13.52 11.35
N ILE A 41 17.48 12.85 12.16
CA ILE A 41 17.84 11.42 11.98
C ILE A 41 16.59 10.52 11.91
N ILE A 42 15.60 10.78 12.76
CA ILE A 42 14.36 9.99 12.80
C ILE A 42 13.58 10.15 11.49
N VAL A 43 13.47 11.39 10.97
CA VAL A 43 12.79 11.65 9.69
C VAL A 43 13.56 11.01 8.53
N PHE A 44 14.89 11.00 8.58
CA PHE A 44 15.72 10.34 7.57
C PHE A 44 15.48 8.83 7.49
N ILE A 45 15.39 8.14 8.64
CA ILE A 45 15.06 6.70 8.69
C ILE A 45 13.69 6.43 8.05
N LEU A 46 12.69 7.26 8.36
CA LEU A 46 11.34 7.12 7.82
C LEU A 46 11.32 7.34 6.30
N VAL A 47 12.04 8.35 5.81
CA VAL A 47 12.21 8.58 4.35
C VAL A 47 12.88 7.38 3.68
N PHE A 48 13.89 6.78 4.30
CA PHE A 48 14.55 5.58 3.75
C PHE A 48 13.59 4.40 3.63
N ILE A 49 12.73 4.17 4.64
CA ILE A 49 11.69 3.13 4.59
C ILE A 49 10.70 3.39 3.45
N LEU A 50 10.25 4.64 3.27
CA LEU A 50 9.36 5.02 2.17
C LEU A 50 10.01 4.81 0.81
N TYR A 51 11.30 5.14 0.66
CA TYR A 51 12.07 4.84 -0.55
C TYR A 51 12.13 3.34 -0.83
N ALA A 52 12.45 2.52 0.18
CA ALA A 52 12.49 1.08 0.02
C ALA A 52 11.13 0.55 -0.46
N GLN A 53 10.03 1.04 0.13
CA GLN A 53 8.67 0.68 -0.29
C GLN A 53 8.40 1.04 -1.76
N LEU A 54 8.79 2.24 -2.22
CA LEU A 54 8.65 2.67 -3.62
C LEU A 54 9.49 1.82 -4.59
N VAL A 55 10.71 1.45 -4.19
CA VAL A 55 11.58 0.56 -4.98
C VAL A 55 10.97 -0.83 -5.10
N PHE A 56 10.49 -1.41 -3.99
CA PHE A 56 9.77 -2.69 -4.02
C PHE A 56 8.51 -2.62 -4.87
N MET A 57 7.75 -1.54 -4.79
CA MET A 57 6.58 -1.30 -5.63
C MET A 57 6.92 -1.29 -7.13
N LEU A 58 8.03 -0.64 -7.52
CA LEU A 58 8.51 -0.63 -8.91
C LEU A 58 8.98 -2.02 -9.38
N ILE A 59 9.75 -2.73 -8.55
CA ILE A 59 10.19 -4.10 -8.83
C ILE A 59 8.98 -5.03 -8.96
N GLY A 60 8.02 -4.91 -8.04
CA GLY A 60 6.76 -5.63 -8.04
C GLY A 60 5.98 -5.39 -9.34
N ALA A 61 5.82 -4.14 -9.75
CA ALA A 61 5.15 -3.75 -10.99
C ALA A 61 5.81 -4.36 -12.24
N ILE A 62 7.13 -4.29 -12.36
CA ILE A 62 7.87 -4.86 -13.50
C ILE A 62 7.71 -6.38 -13.57
N LYS A 63 7.81 -7.07 -12.42
CA LYS A 63 7.63 -8.53 -12.35
C LYS A 63 6.18 -8.94 -12.60
N TYR A 64 5.23 -8.17 -12.07
CA TYR A 64 3.80 -8.39 -12.27
C TYR A 64 3.37 -8.18 -13.72
N TRP A 65 3.99 -7.22 -14.43
CA TRP A 65 3.82 -7.05 -15.87
C TRP A 65 4.19 -8.30 -16.66
N LYS A 66 5.23 -9.03 -16.21
CA LYS A 66 5.68 -10.28 -16.81
C LYS A 66 4.93 -11.51 -16.27
N LEU A 67 3.86 -11.29 -15.50
CA LEU A 67 3.09 -12.34 -14.84
C LEU A 67 3.92 -13.23 -13.91
N GLU A 68 5.04 -12.73 -13.36
CA GLU A 68 5.85 -13.49 -12.41
C GLU A 68 5.18 -13.53 -11.03
N VAL A 69 5.14 -14.71 -10.41
CA VAL A 69 4.54 -14.92 -9.07
C VAL A 69 5.15 -14.01 -8.01
N THR A 70 6.46 -13.75 -8.09
CA THR A 70 7.15 -12.84 -7.18
C THR A 70 6.59 -11.41 -7.26
N GLY A 71 6.19 -10.96 -8.46
CA GLY A 71 5.57 -9.65 -8.64
C GLY A 71 4.22 -9.55 -7.93
N LEU A 72 3.39 -10.60 -8.05
CA LEU A 72 2.09 -10.68 -7.36
C LEU A 72 2.28 -10.63 -5.84
N LYS A 73 3.26 -11.39 -5.30
CA LYS A 73 3.55 -11.40 -3.86
C LYS A 73 4.00 -10.05 -3.34
N ILE A 74 4.87 -9.36 -4.07
CA ILE A 74 5.33 -8.03 -3.68
C ILE A 74 4.14 -7.05 -3.71
N LEU A 75 3.39 -7.00 -4.80
CA LEU A 75 2.27 -6.06 -4.92
C LEU A 75 1.12 -6.36 -3.97
N PHE A 76 0.89 -7.63 -3.62
CA PHE A 76 -0.05 -8.01 -2.56
C PHE A 76 0.30 -7.33 -1.23
N TRP A 77 1.57 -7.41 -0.83
CA TRP A 77 2.04 -6.85 0.43
C TRP A 77 2.11 -5.32 0.40
N ILE A 78 2.53 -4.75 -0.72
CA ILE A 78 2.48 -3.30 -0.92
C ILE A 78 1.05 -2.80 -0.84
N SER A 79 0.09 -3.44 -1.53
CA SER A 79 -1.30 -3.02 -1.48
C SER A 79 -1.85 -3.10 -0.05
N LEU A 80 -1.59 -4.21 0.65
CA LEU A 80 -1.99 -4.36 2.05
C LEU A 80 -1.37 -3.32 2.98
N SER A 81 -0.10 -2.94 2.79
CA SER A 81 0.54 -1.91 3.61
C SER A 81 -0.02 -0.51 3.35
N LEU A 82 -0.65 -0.28 2.18
CA LEU A 82 -1.32 0.96 1.82
C LEU A 82 -2.80 1.00 2.25
N VAL A 83 -3.37 -0.10 2.76
CA VAL A 83 -4.76 -0.16 3.22
C VAL A 83 -4.98 0.63 4.53
N PRO A 84 -4.27 0.36 5.63
CA PRO A 84 -4.62 0.96 6.90
C PRO A 84 -4.08 2.39 7.04
N LEU A 85 -4.87 3.25 7.66
CA LEU A 85 -4.50 4.59 8.08
C LEU A 85 -4.47 4.63 9.59
N PHE A 86 -3.37 5.14 10.16
CA PHE A 86 -3.26 5.30 11.60
C PHE A 86 -2.93 6.75 11.93
N ILE A 87 -3.85 7.38 12.66
CA ILE A 87 -3.67 8.72 13.22
C ILE A 87 -3.55 8.51 14.72
N THR A 88 -2.37 8.73 15.26
CA THR A 88 -2.13 8.69 16.70
C THR A 88 -1.52 10.02 17.14
N PRO A 89 -1.59 10.34 18.44
CA PRO A 89 -0.96 11.56 18.94
C PRO A 89 0.55 11.63 18.73
N LEU A 90 1.20 10.47 18.52
CA LEU A 90 2.63 10.36 18.31
C LEU A 90 2.99 10.31 16.81
N ILE A 91 2.20 9.60 16.01
CA ILE A 91 2.47 9.31 14.60
C ILE A 91 1.17 9.39 13.81
N THR A 92 1.17 10.18 12.74
CA THR A 92 0.13 10.12 11.69
C THR A 92 0.74 9.54 10.43
N TYR A 93 0.28 8.35 10.04
CA TYR A 93 0.66 7.68 8.80
C TYR A 93 -0.56 7.54 7.89
N ILE A 94 -0.55 8.30 6.79
CA ILE A 94 -1.52 8.17 5.71
C ILE A 94 -0.72 7.80 4.46
N PRO A 95 -0.84 6.55 3.96
CA PRO A 95 -0.08 6.05 2.83
C PRO A 95 -0.61 6.60 1.50
N LYS A 96 -0.48 7.92 1.29
CA LYS A 96 -0.86 8.60 0.05
C LYS A 96 0.21 8.39 -1.03
N VAL A 97 0.49 7.13 -1.36
CA VAL A 97 1.53 6.75 -2.32
C VAL A 97 0.94 6.64 -3.74
N THR A 98 -0.31 6.20 -3.83
CA THR A 98 -1.02 5.92 -5.09
C THR A 98 -2.18 6.90 -5.31
N SER A 99 -3.31 6.43 -5.83
CA SER A 99 -4.59 7.14 -5.69
C SER A 99 -5.35 6.47 -4.56
N GLY A 100 -5.95 7.28 -3.70
CA GLY A 100 -6.61 6.79 -2.51
C GLY A 100 -7.94 7.49 -2.33
N LEU A 101 -8.95 6.67 -2.05
CA LEU A 101 -10.19 7.13 -1.45
C LEU A 101 -10.14 6.65 -0.01
N PHE A 102 -9.82 7.56 0.89
CA PHE A 102 -9.68 7.26 2.30
C PHE A 102 -10.97 7.58 3.03
N PHE A 103 -11.50 6.56 3.69
CA PHE A 103 -12.45 6.77 4.77
C PHE A 103 -11.68 6.83 6.09
N TYR A 104 -11.96 7.81 6.94
CA TYR A 104 -11.35 7.87 8.27
C TYR A 104 -12.32 8.38 9.32
N ILE A 105 -12.11 7.87 10.53
CA ILE A 105 -12.75 8.34 11.76
C ILE A 105 -11.63 8.94 12.59
N GLN A 106 -11.81 10.19 13.03
CA GLN A 106 -10.85 10.90 13.87
C GLN A 106 -11.57 11.40 15.12
N SER A 107 -10.93 11.27 16.26
CA SER A 107 -11.38 11.81 17.54
C SER A 107 -10.28 12.68 18.11
N SER A 108 -10.64 13.87 18.58
CA SER A 108 -9.83 14.73 19.41
C SER A 108 -10.56 15.02 20.72
N PHE A 109 -9.88 15.65 21.69
CA PHE A 109 -10.50 16.01 22.96
C PHE A 109 -11.73 16.90 22.74
N GLY A 110 -12.93 16.34 22.92
CA GLY A 110 -14.21 17.03 22.79
C GLY A 110 -14.88 16.96 21.41
N ALA A 111 -14.30 16.32 20.40
CA ALA A 111 -14.90 16.21 19.07
C ALA A 111 -14.57 14.88 18.38
N THR A 112 -15.58 14.31 17.71
CA THR A 112 -15.41 13.14 16.82
C THR A 112 -15.88 13.53 15.43
N GLY A 113 -15.02 13.33 14.44
CA GLY A 113 -15.28 13.60 13.03
C GLY A 113 -15.18 12.31 12.21
N VAL A 114 -16.03 12.21 11.20
CA VAL A 114 -15.94 11.21 10.15
C VAL A 114 -15.70 11.95 8.84
N GLY A 115 -14.76 11.47 8.03
CA GLY A 115 -14.38 12.15 6.81
C GLY A 115 -14.07 11.18 5.67
N PHE A 116 -14.18 11.72 4.46
CA PHE A 116 -13.62 11.13 3.26
C PHE A 116 -12.56 12.07 2.71
N ASP A 117 -11.42 11.52 2.34
CA ASP A 117 -10.36 12.24 1.62
C ASP A 117 -10.10 11.50 0.31
N PHE A 118 -10.10 12.24 -0.79
CA PHE A 118 -9.76 11.71 -2.10
C PHE A 118 -8.50 12.38 -2.57
N HIS A 119 -7.50 11.57 -2.91
CA HIS A 119 -6.27 12.08 -3.50
C HIS A 119 -5.90 11.30 -4.76
N ILE A 120 -5.28 12.03 -5.68
CA ILE A 120 -4.61 11.49 -6.84
C ILE A 120 -3.17 11.97 -6.73
N ALA A 121 -2.21 11.05 -6.79
CA ALA A 121 -0.76 11.27 -6.66
C ALA A 121 -0.19 11.29 -5.23
N TYR A 122 1.14 11.34 -5.16
CA TYR A 122 1.93 11.17 -3.94
C TYR A 122 1.88 12.43 -3.06
N ASP A 123 1.14 12.37 -1.94
CA ASP A 123 1.10 13.38 -0.86
C ASP A 123 1.23 12.68 0.50
N THR A 124 2.17 11.73 0.62
CA THR A 124 2.32 10.97 1.88
C THR A 124 2.73 11.94 2.98
N ARG A 125 1.79 12.26 3.88
CA ARG A 125 2.03 13.10 5.05
C ARG A 125 2.37 12.22 6.24
N LEU A 126 3.60 12.36 6.72
CA LEU A 126 4.06 11.77 7.97
C LEU A 126 4.27 12.90 8.97
N THR A 127 3.36 13.01 9.94
CA THR A 127 3.46 14.02 11.01
C THR A 127 3.79 13.33 12.31
N LEU A 128 4.91 13.73 12.92
CA LEU A 128 5.32 13.33 14.27
C LEU A 128 4.74 14.34 15.26
N LEU A 129 4.26 13.85 16.41
CA LEU A 129 3.66 14.67 17.48
C LEU A 129 2.34 15.37 17.07
N ASN A 130 1.36 14.60 16.61
CA ASN A 130 0.01 15.10 16.33
C ASN A 130 -0.77 15.36 17.63
N HIS A 131 -0.48 16.46 18.32
CA HIS A 131 -0.73 16.74 19.74
C HIS A 131 -2.14 16.50 20.35
N SER A 132 -3.16 16.04 19.63
CA SER A 132 -4.47 15.74 20.25
C SER A 132 -5.42 14.79 19.49
N ALA A 133 -4.99 14.14 18.40
CA ALA A 133 -5.90 13.34 17.58
C ALA A 133 -5.56 11.85 17.57
N TRP A 134 -6.59 11.03 17.80
CA TRP A 134 -6.63 9.62 17.46
C TRP A 134 -7.49 9.43 16.23
N GLY A 135 -7.18 8.44 15.41
CA GLY A 135 -7.99 8.12 14.27
C GLY A 135 -7.52 6.87 13.56
N PHE A 136 -8.45 6.28 12.85
CA PHE A 136 -8.23 5.09 12.05
C PHE A 136 -8.99 5.27 10.73
N GLY A 137 -8.45 4.69 9.67
CA GLY A 137 -9.08 4.73 8.37
C GLY A 137 -8.62 3.62 7.46
N LEU A 138 -9.24 3.59 6.28
CA LEU A 138 -8.99 2.61 5.25
C LEU A 138 -8.88 3.30 3.89
N ASN A 139 -7.85 2.94 3.14
CA ASN A 139 -7.75 3.22 1.72
C ASN A 139 -8.64 2.24 0.97
N ILE A 140 -9.81 2.68 0.56
CA ILE A 140 -10.81 1.82 -0.09
C ILE A 140 -10.28 1.30 -1.43
N ILE A 141 -9.52 2.12 -2.18
CA ILE A 141 -8.96 1.72 -3.47
C ILE A 141 -7.96 0.58 -3.27
N GLU A 142 -6.99 0.76 -2.39
CA GLU A 142 -5.98 -0.27 -2.11
C GLU A 142 -6.61 -1.52 -1.48
N PHE A 143 -7.67 -1.37 -0.68
CA PHE A 143 -8.39 -2.53 -0.14
C PHE A 143 -8.99 -3.42 -1.25
N PHE A 144 -9.62 -2.83 -2.26
CA PHE A 144 -10.14 -3.58 -3.40
C PHE A 144 -9.04 -4.18 -4.28
N ILE A 145 -7.93 -3.47 -4.47
CA ILE A 145 -6.78 -3.99 -5.22
C ILE A 145 -6.15 -5.16 -4.47
N TRP A 146 -6.00 -5.07 -3.15
CA TRP A 146 -5.53 -6.14 -2.30
C TRP A 146 -6.43 -7.38 -2.37
N ILE A 147 -7.76 -7.22 -2.25
CA ILE A 147 -8.73 -8.31 -2.44
C ILE A 147 -8.56 -8.95 -3.81
N ARG A 148 -8.36 -8.15 -4.86
CA ARG A 148 -8.10 -8.70 -6.20
C ARG A 148 -6.83 -9.56 -6.21
N PHE A 149 -5.72 -9.07 -5.66
CA PHE A 149 -4.47 -9.84 -5.63
C PHE A 149 -4.62 -11.13 -4.84
N LYS A 150 -5.37 -11.10 -3.73
CA LYS A 150 -5.76 -12.30 -2.98
C LYS A 150 -6.50 -13.30 -3.88
N HIS A 151 -7.54 -12.85 -4.58
CA HIS A 151 -8.33 -13.69 -5.47
C HIS A 151 -7.52 -14.26 -6.66
N ILE A 152 -6.61 -13.47 -7.23
CA ILE A 152 -5.69 -13.96 -8.28
C ILE A 152 -4.74 -15.02 -7.73
N ALA A 153 -4.24 -14.85 -6.51
CA ALA A 153 -3.40 -15.85 -5.86
C ALA A 153 -4.16 -17.17 -5.64
N GLU A 154 -5.41 -17.10 -5.18
CA GLU A 154 -6.30 -18.24 -4.98
C GLU A 154 -6.55 -19.03 -6.28
N ILE A 155 -7.00 -18.36 -7.35
CA ILE A 155 -7.29 -19.01 -8.65
C ILE A 155 -6.05 -19.68 -9.24
N ASN A 156 -4.86 -19.14 -8.96
CA ASN A 156 -3.60 -19.68 -9.45
C ASN A 156 -2.92 -20.62 -8.43
N HIS A 157 -3.58 -20.95 -7.31
CA HIS A 157 -3.06 -21.80 -6.23
C HIS A 157 -1.71 -21.34 -5.64
N ILE A 158 -1.47 -20.03 -5.59
CA ILE A 158 -0.24 -19.41 -5.11
C ILE A 158 -0.36 -19.12 -3.62
N SER A 159 0.49 -19.74 -2.81
CA SER A 159 0.60 -19.40 -1.39
C SER A 159 1.39 -18.10 -1.17
N ILE A 160 0.80 -17.21 -0.38
CA ILE A 160 1.40 -15.96 0.10
C ILE A 160 1.44 -16.03 1.63
N PRO A 161 2.58 -16.37 2.25
CA PRO A 161 2.71 -16.39 3.72
C PRO A 161 2.27 -15.04 4.30
N PRO A 162 1.66 -14.98 5.50
CA PRO A 162 1.31 -16.10 6.37
C PRO A 162 0.03 -16.84 5.96
N PHE A 163 -0.68 -16.38 4.93
CA PHE A 163 -1.92 -17.00 4.47
C PHE A 163 -1.63 -18.33 3.78
N LYS A 164 -1.98 -19.46 4.41
CA LYS A 164 -1.94 -20.77 3.74
C LYS A 164 -3.11 -20.85 2.76
N ASN A 165 -2.96 -21.66 1.70
CA ASN A 165 -4.06 -21.86 0.73
C ASN A 165 -5.37 -22.34 1.41
N GLU A 166 -5.26 -23.10 2.50
CA GLU A 166 -6.39 -23.55 3.34
C GLU A 166 -7.11 -22.39 4.07
N ASP A 167 -6.43 -21.27 4.34
CA ASP A 167 -7.01 -20.05 4.93
C ASP A 167 -7.57 -19.09 3.86
N LEU A 168 -7.24 -19.34 2.58
CA LEU A 168 -7.64 -18.56 1.41
C LEU A 168 -8.84 -19.18 0.70
N GLU A 169 -9.12 -20.47 0.91
CA GLU A 169 -10.44 -21.03 0.68
C GLU A 169 -11.40 -20.40 1.70
N LEU A 170 -12.08 -19.32 1.31
CA LEU A 170 -13.37 -18.98 1.91
C LEU A 170 -14.17 -20.27 1.82
N LYS A 171 -14.32 -20.97 2.95
CA LYS A 171 -15.30 -22.05 3.08
C LYS A 171 -16.63 -21.45 2.64
N ILE A 172 -17.00 -21.75 1.40
CA ILE A 172 -18.37 -21.74 0.94
C ILE A 172 -18.99 -22.85 1.77
N TYR A 173 -19.44 -22.48 2.97
CA TYR A 173 -20.35 -23.30 3.73
C TYR A 173 -21.66 -23.25 2.96
N ASP A 174 -22.01 -24.37 2.33
CA ASP A 174 -23.38 -24.70 2.00
C ASP A 174 -24.25 -24.73 3.28
#